data_AF-A0A949INE5-F1
#
_entry.id   AF-A0A949INE5-F1
#
_cell.length_a   1.000
_cell.length_b   1.000
_cell.length_c   1.000
_cell.angle_alpha   90.00
_cell.angle_beta   90.00
_cell.angle_gamma   90.00
#
_symmetry.space_group_name_H-M   'P 1'
#
loop_
_entity.id
_entity.type
_entity.pdbx_description
1 polymer ?
#
loop_
_entity_poly.entity_id
_entity_poly.type
_entity_poly.pdbx_seq_one_letter_code
_entity_poly.pdbx_strand_id
1 'polypeptide(L)'
;MASASAQAPGVKSQAASPGPFDGLIVKQWCGNLSKYISQITPSGVRIDSVKHEYYLISHAPDWKVYVVNNERKQVSIVSHYDWCTKYQLHQLTWVATLRRPMRTACTLVDGHKQITYFFGQTEHTTNVVATRSGLRDEDRESGPNHAEVVALDYPGAQMTGPIMMRLRGLPPLPGILLTARRYYGDPRKRNFNGAIDTSETLFNQKIPNSIFVLPRDYKIVPFSALMVETENLKNNTTDLINDLMLDRK
;
A
#
# COMPACT_ATOMS: atom_id res chain seq x y z
N MET A 1 62.14 -28.73 -21.65
CA MET A 1 61.26 -28.78 -20.46
C MET A 1 61.02 -27.36 -19.95
N ALA A 2 59.86 -27.15 -19.31
CA ALA A 2 59.27 -25.92 -18.76
C ALA A 2 58.58 -25.02 -19.80
N SER A 3 57.32 -25.29 -20.17
CA SER A 3 56.04 -25.10 -19.45
C SER A 3 55.54 -23.66 -19.53
N ALA A 4 54.58 -23.46 -20.44
CA ALA A 4 53.76 -22.27 -20.58
C ALA A 4 52.83 -22.08 -19.36
N SER A 5 52.70 -20.85 -18.89
CA SER A 5 51.59 -20.42 -18.04
C SER A 5 50.69 -19.49 -18.84
N ALA A 6 49.66 -20.09 -19.43
CA ALA A 6 48.54 -19.37 -20.01
C ALA A 6 47.82 -18.57 -18.92
N GLN A 7 47.64 -17.26 -19.13
CA GLN A 7 46.68 -16.47 -18.37
C GLN A 7 45.27 -16.94 -18.75
N ALA A 8 44.53 -17.44 -17.76
CA ALA A 8 43.13 -17.80 -17.93
C ALA A 8 42.29 -16.55 -18.21
N PRO A 9 41.43 -16.55 -19.24
CA PRO A 9 40.54 -15.44 -19.52
C PRO A 9 39.28 -15.51 -18.65
N GLY A 10 38.86 -14.36 -18.14
CA GLY A 10 37.46 -14.10 -17.82
C GLY A 10 36.98 -14.54 -16.45
N VAL A 11 37.48 -13.90 -15.38
CA VAL A 11 36.61 -13.69 -14.21
C VAL A 11 35.55 -12.69 -14.65
N LYS A 12 34.35 -13.18 -14.97
CA LYS A 12 33.16 -12.34 -15.06
C LYS A 12 33.11 -11.56 -13.75
N SER A 13 33.33 -10.25 -13.83
CA SER A 13 32.93 -9.32 -12.77
C SER A 13 31.48 -9.67 -12.45
N GLN A 14 31.26 -10.35 -11.32
CA GLN A 14 29.96 -10.33 -10.68
C GLN A 14 29.73 -8.85 -10.41
N ALA A 15 28.84 -8.24 -11.19
CA ALA A 15 28.37 -6.89 -10.92
C ALA A 15 28.03 -6.88 -9.44
N ALA A 16 28.79 -6.10 -8.66
CA ALA A 16 28.58 -6.01 -7.23
C ALA A 16 27.10 -5.71 -7.04
N SER A 17 26.37 -6.62 -6.38
CA SER A 17 24.99 -6.37 -6.02
C SER A 17 24.94 -4.98 -5.39
N PRO A 18 24.17 -4.03 -5.94
CA PRO A 18 24.20 -2.67 -5.44
C PRO A 18 23.96 -2.72 -3.94
N GLY A 19 24.84 -2.04 -3.20
CA GLY A 19 24.85 -2.06 -1.73
C GLY A 19 23.49 -1.69 -1.14
N PRO A 20 23.27 -1.96 0.17
CA PRO A 20 22.00 -1.66 0.80
C PRO A 20 21.66 -0.17 0.65
N PHE A 21 20.41 0.10 0.28
CA PHE A 21 19.90 1.47 0.22
C PHE A 21 19.56 1.98 1.61
N ASP A 22 19.80 3.27 1.83
CA ASP A 22 19.19 3.98 2.94
C ASP A 22 17.70 4.13 2.65
N GLY A 23 16.89 3.54 3.51
CA GLY A 23 15.44 3.51 3.36
C GLY A 23 14.74 3.60 4.70
N LEU A 24 13.51 3.11 4.74
CA LEU A 24 12.67 3.11 5.92
C LEU A 24 11.88 1.82 6.06
N ILE A 25 11.53 1.51 7.29
CA ILE A 25 10.62 0.43 7.63
C ILE A 25 9.43 1.04 8.36
N VAL A 26 8.22 0.82 7.84
CA VAL A 26 6.99 1.32 8.43
C VAL A 26 6.06 0.14 8.74
N LYS A 27 5.56 0.09 9.97
CA LYS A 27 4.48 -0.83 10.35
C LYS A 27 3.14 -0.12 10.24
N GLN A 28 2.26 -0.65 9.41
CA GLN A 28 0.96 -0.06 9.11
C GLN A 28 -0.18 -0.99 9.46
N TRP A 29 -1.30 -0.39 9.85
CA TRP A 29 -2.54 -1.05 10.22
C TRP A 29 -3.65 -0.53 9.33
N CYS A 30 -4.46 -1.45 8.82
CA CYS A 30 -5.61 -1.12 7.99
C CYS A 30 -6.85 -1.70 8.67
N GLY A 31 -7.51 -0.88 9.48
CA GLY A 31 -8.60 -1.31 10.36
C GLY A 31 -8.18 -2.40 11.36
N ASN A 32 -9.14 -3.20 11.83
CA ASN A 32 -8.89 -4.27 12.82
C ASN A 32 -8.29 -5.56 12.20
N LEU A 33 -8.25 -5.65 10.88
CA LEU A 33 -8.07 -6.92 10.19
C LEU A 33 -6.67 -7.11 9.63
N SER A 34 -5.94 -6.07 9.27
CA SER A 34 -4.69 -6.25 8.53
C SER A 34 -3.53 -5.41 9.03
N LYS A 35 -2.38 -6.05 9.18
CA LYS A 35 -1.11 -5.41 9.51
C LYS A 35 -0.11 -5.63 8.39
N TYR A 36 0.68 -4.62 8.10
CA TYR A 36 1.65 -4.61 7.01
C TYR A 36 2.99 -4.09 7.51
N ILE A 37 4.06 -4.65 6.97
CA ILE A 37 5.41 -4.14 7.13
C ILE A 37 5.87 -3.65 5.77
N SER A 38 6.09 -2.34 5.64
CA SER A 38 6.52 -1.71 4.39
C SER A 38 8.00 -1.35 4.49
N GLN A 39 8.81 -1.87 3.57
CA GLN A 39 10.21 -1.54 3.39
C GLN A 39 10.35 -0.67 2.15
N ILE A 40 10.78 0.59 2.31
CA ILE A 40 10.75 1.59 1.25
C ILE A 40 12.13 2.18 1.04
N THR A 41 12.57 2.19 -0.22
CA THR A 41 13.81 2.80 -0.69
C THR A 41 13.48 3.83 -1.79
N PRO A 42 14.44 4.65 -2.22
CA PRO A 42 14.23 5.55 -3.36
C PRO A 42 13.91 4.81 -4.68
N SER A 43 14.23 3.52 -4.77
CA SER A 43 14.11 2.69 -5.98
C SER A 43 12.96 1.69 -5.93
N GLY A 44 12.33 1.48 -4.78
CA GLY A 44 11.27 0.49 -4.67
C GLY A 44 10.64 0.38 -3.29
N VAL A 45 9.62 -0.46 -3.22
CA VAL A 45 8.84 -0.72 -2.02
C VAL A 45 8.43 -2.17 -2.00
N ARG A 46 8.61 -2.77 -0.82
CA ARG A 46 8.10 -4.10 -0.49
C ARG A 46 7.11 -3.97 0.64
N ILE A 47 5.97 -4.64 0.54
CA ILE A 47 4.99 -4.72 1.62
C ILE A 47 4.74 -6.18 1.94
N ASP A 48 5.10 -6.59 3.14
CA ASP A 48 4.77 -7.89 3.69
C ASP A 48 3.44 -7.80 4.45
N SER A 49 2.49 -8.67 4.10
CA SER A 49 1.28 -8.85 4.91
C SER A 49 1.60 -9.73 6.10
N VAL A 50 1.27 -9.30 7.31
CA VAL A 50 1.54 -10.08 8.52
C VAL A 50 0.53 -11.23 8.68
N LYS A 51 -0.70 -11.05 8.18
CA LYS A 51 -1.77 -12.05 8.29
C LYS A 51 -2.01 -12.86 7.03
N HIS A 52 -1.48 -12.41 5.89
CA HIS A 52 -1.69 -13.07 4.62
C HIS A 52 -0.33 -13.56 4.11
N GLU A 53 -0.28 -14.75 3.54
CA GLU A 53 0.96 -15.42 3.08
C GLU A 53 1.50 -14.82 1.76
N TYR A 54 1.26 -13.54 1.53
CA TYR A 54 1.76 -12.82 0.37
C TYR A 54 2.51 -11.55 0.77
N TYR A 55 3.42 -11.16 -0.09
CA TYR A 55 4.04 -9.84 -0.09
C TYR A 55 3.91 -9.20 -1.46
N LEU A 56 4.10 -7.89 -1.48
CA LEU A 56 4.04 -7.06 -2.66
C LEU A 56 5.42 -6.50 -2.92
N ILE A 57 5.83 -6.46 -4.18
CA ILE A 57 7.00 -5.70 -4.64
C ILE A 57 6.54 -4.73 -5.72
N SER A 58 7.02 -3.49 -5.64
CA SER A 58 7.00 -2.56 -6.76
C SER A 58 8.30 -1.76 -6.79
N HIS A 59 8.96 -1.70 -7.94
CA HIS A 59 10.26 -1.06 -8.05
C HIS A 59 10.47 -0.40 -9.42
N ALA A 60 11.40 0.56 -9.48
CA ALA A 60 11.83 1.16 -10.72
C ALA A 60 12.56 0.13 -11.62
N PRO A 61 12.47 0.25 -12.95
CA PRO A 61 11.82 1.34 -13.69
C PRO A 61 10.35 1.09 -14.03
N ASP A 62 9.85 -0.14 -13.97
CA ASP A 62 8.51 -0.47 -14.53
C ASP A 62 7.34 -0.10 -13.61
N TRP A 63 7.59 0.01 -12.29
CA TRP A 63 6.58 0.29 -11.26
C TRP A 63 5.32 -0.60 -11.36
N LYS A 64 5.47 -1.81 -11.90
CA LYS A 64 4.41 -2.83 -11.80
C LYS A 64 4.30 -3.27 -10.35
N VAL A 65 3.14 -3.81 -9.99
CA VAL A 65 2.95 -4.39 -8.66
C VAL A 65 2.96 -5.90 -8.82
N TYR A 66 3.95 -6.52 -8.19
CA TYR A 66 4.14 -7.95 -8.15
C TYR A 66 3.62 -8.47 -6.82
N VAL A 67 2.57 -9.28 -6.87
CA VAL A 67 2.01 -9.94 -5.69
C VAL A 67 2.54 -11.35 -5.64
N VAL A 68 3.31 -11.67 -4.61
CA VAL A 68 4.04 -12.92 -4.51
C VAL A 68 3.49 -13.73 -3.35
N ASN A 69 3.04 -14.95 -3.64
CA ASN A 69 2.71 -15.95 -2.63
C ASN A 69 3.86 -16.97 -2.58
N ASN A 70 4.63 -16.93 -1.49
CA ASN A 70 5.79 -17.82 -1.32
C ASN A 70 5.39 -19.28 -1.14
N GLU A 71 4.31 -19.54 -0.40
CA GLU A 71 3.86 -20.89 -0.09
C GLU A 71 3.46 -21.65 -1.37
N ARG A 72 2.72 -20.98 -2.24
CA ARG A 72 2.25 -21.55 -3.52
C ARG A 72 3.24 -21.41 -4.65
N LYS A 73 4.36 -20.69 -4.42
CA LYS A 73 5.32 -20.33 -5.46
C LYS A 73 4.65 -19.67 -6.67
N GLN A 74 3.80 -18.69 -6.39
CA GLN A 74 3.01 -17.98 -7.40
C GLN A 74 3.31 -16.48 -7.38
N VAL A 75 3.26 -15.87 -8.56
CA VAL A 75 3.36 -14.42 -8.75
C VAL A 75 2.19 -13.94 -9.59
N SER A 76 1.52 -12.87 -9.15
CA SER A 76 0.62 -12.10 -10.00
C SER A 76 1.25 -10.76 -10.33
N ILE A 77 1.09 -10.33 -11.58
CA ILE A 77 1.57 -9.04 -12.07
C ILE A 77 0.35 -8.17 -12.32
N VAL A 78 0.25 -7.03 -11.64
CA VAL A 78 -0.86 -6.09 -11.82
C VAL A 78 -0.33 -4.71 -12.15
N SER A 79 -1.12 -3.95 -12.92
CA SER A 79 -0.84 -2.55 -13.15
C SER A 79 -0.97 -1.77 -11.85
N HIS A 80 -0.21 -0.69 -11.71
CA HIS A 80 -0.33 0.18 -10.55
C HIS A 80 -1.73 0.79 -10.42
N TYR A 81 -2.39 1.08 -11.55
CA TYR A 81 -3.76 1.59 -11.56
C TYR A 81 -4.75 0.57 -11.01
N ASP A 82 -4.71 -0.68 -11.50
CA ASP A 82 -5.58 -1.74 -11.01
C ASP A 82 -5.29 -2.08 -9.54
N TRP A 83 -4.03 -2.04 -9.14
CA TRP A 83 -3.65 -2.17 -7.74
C TRP A 83 -4.40 -1.16 -6.88
N CYS A 84 -4.25 0.15 -7.13
CA CYS A 84 -4.83 1.18 -6.28
C CYS A 84 -6.36 1.26 -6.34
N THR A 85 -6.98 0.89 -7.47
CA THR A 85 -8.42 1.08 -7.69
C THR A 85 -9.26 -0.18 -7.52
N LYS A 86 -8.67 -1.38 -7.61
CA LYS A 86 -9.40 -2.66 -7.57
C LYS A 86 -8.89 -3.61 -6.48
N TYR A 87 -7.58 -3.70 -6.25
CA TYR A 87 -6.99 -4.79 -5.46
C TYR A 87 -6.44 -4.36 -4.10
N GLN A 88 -6.08 -3.08 -3.93
CA GLN A 88 -5.61 -2.51 -2.68
C GLN A 88 -6.75 -2.55 -1.67
N LEU A 89 -6.92 -3.70 -1.00
CA LEU A 89 -7.80 -4.00 0.14
C LEU A 89 -9.05 -3.13 0.07
N HIS A 90 -10.10 -3.57 -0.64
CA HIS A 90 -11.34 -2.85 -0.98
C HIS A 90 -11.71 -1.61 -0.13
N GLN A 91 -11.56 -1.68 1.19
CA GLN A 91 -11.70 -0.60 2.18
C GLN A 91 -10.81 0.65 1.97
N LEU A 92 -9.76 0.59 1.15
CA LEU A 92 -8.79 1.68 0.95
C LEU A 92 -8.77 2.26 -0.47
N THR A 93 -9.60 1.73 -1.37
CA THR A 93 -9.70 2.21 -2.77
C THR A 93 -10.09 3.69 -2.88
N TRP A 94 -10.75 4.22 -1.85
CA TRP A 94 -11.09 5.65 -1.76
C TRP A 94 -9.85 6.56 -1.72
N VAL A 95 -8.72 6.06 -1.24
CA VAL A 95 -7.48 6.84 -1.20
C VAL A 95 -7.04 7.22 -2.61
N ALA A 96 -7.27 6.33 -3.58
CA ALA A 96 -6.95 6.54 -4.99
C ALA A 96 -7.85 7.58 -5.69
N THR A 97 -8.95 8.01 -5.06
CA THR A 97 -9.83 9.07 -5.59
C THR A 97 -9.38 10.45 -5.14
N LEU A 98 -8.47 10.55 -4.16
CA LEU A 98 -7.90 11.81 -3.74
C LEU A 98 -7.08 12.43 -4.87
N ARG A 99 -7.18 13.76 -5.02
CA ARG A 99 -6.51 14.50 -6.10
C ARG A 99 -5.65 15.63 -5.55
N ARG A 100 -6.29 16.63 -4.95
CA ARG A 100 -5.60 17.78 -4.37
C ARG A 100 -6.17 18.08 -2.99
N PRO A 101 -5.33 18.36 -1.97
CA PRO A 101 -5.83 18.82 -0.69
C PRO A 101 -6.48 20.20 -0.85
N MET A 102 -7.62 20.38 -0.19
CA MET A 102 -8.29 21.68 -0.08
C MET A 102 -7.58 22.59 0.92
N ARG A 103 -7.10 22.00 2.01
CA ARG A 103 -6.43 22.71 3.10
C ARG A 103 -5.24 21.91 3.58
N THR A 104 -4.23 22.61 4.08
CA THR A 104 -3.06 22.02 4.73
C THR A 104 -2.84 22.70 6.06
N ALA A 105 -2.65 21.92 7.12
CA ALA A 105 -2.20 22.38 8.42
C ALA A 105 -0.83 21.80 8.71
N CYS A 106 -0.01 22.52 9.47
CA CYS A 106 1.30 22.07 9.90
C CYS A 106 1.39 22.22 11.41
N THR A 107 1.81 21.17 12.09
CA THR A 107 2.15 21.18 13.51
C THR A 107 3.58 20.70 13.69
N LEU A 108 4.23 21.10 14.78
CA LEU A 108 5.53 20.56 15.17
C LEU A 108 5.31 19.45 16.19
N VAL A 109 5.88 18.27 15.93
CA VAL A 109 5.87 17.11 16.80
C VAL A 109 7.31 16.61 16.92
N ASP A 110 7.85 16.62 18.13
CA ASP A 110 9.22 16.17 18.42
C ASP A 110 10.29 16.79 17.49
N GLY A 111 10.14 18.08 17.18
CA GLY A 111 11.07 18.83 16.31
C GLY A 111 10.87 18.58 14.81
N HIS A 112 9.94 17.72 14.41
CA HIS A 112 9.59 17.45 13.02
C HIS A 112 8.26 18.08 12.63
N LYS A 113 8.12 18.44 11.35
CA LYS A 113 6.85 18.98 10.83
C LYS A 113 5.91 17.82 10.56
N GLN A 114 4.76 17.83 11.23
CA GLN A 114 3.63 16.99 10.87
C GLN A 114 2.67 17.82 10.01
N ILE A 115 2.39 17.32 8.80
CA ILE A 115 1.56 18.00 7.82
C ILE A 115 0.24 17.25 7.71
N THR A 116 -0.87 17.92 7.99
CA THR A 116 -2.22 17.38 7.80
C THR A 116 -2.85 17.97 6.54
N TYR A 117 -3.15 17.11 5.59
CA TYR A 117 -3.82 17.42 4.34
C TYR A 117 -5.31 17.07 4.45
N PHE A 118 -6.16 18.07 4.25
CA PHE A 118 -7.62 17.89 4.26
C PHE A 118 -8.12 17.83 2.83
N PHE A 119 -8.93 16.81 2.55
CA PHE A 119 -9.56 16.58 1.26
C PHE A 119 -11.08 16.70 1.43
N GLY A 120 -11.74 17.32 0.44
CA GLY A 120 -13.20 17.45 0.42
C GLY A 120 -13.92 16.12 0.18
N GLN A 121 -15.17 16.23 -0.24
CA GLN A 121 -16.04 15.08 -0.44
C GLN A 121 -15.42 13.99 -1.32
N THR A 122 -15.25 12.83 -0.70
CA THR A 122 -14.86 11.58 -1.34
C THR A 122 -16.15 10.84 -1.68
N GLU A 123 -16.83 11.16 -2.78
CA GLU A 123 -17.92 10.30 -3.28
C GLU A 123 -17.76 10.05 -4.78
N HIS A 124 -17.56 8.78 -5.12
CA HIS A 124 -18.57 8.06 -5.90
C HIS A 124 -19.11 6.95 -5.01
N THR A 125 -20.12 7.26 -4.20
CA THR A 125 -21.02 6.23 -3.69
C THR A 125 -21.74 5.65 -4.90
N THR A 126 -21.42 4.41 -5.26
CA THR A 126 -22.34 3.59 -6.03
C THR A 126 -23.68 3.56 -5.28
N ASN A 127 -24.72 4.08 -5.93
CA ASN A 127 -26.15 3.89 -5.64
C ASN A 127 -26.85 4.70 -4.54
N VAL A 128 -26.47 5.96 -4.28
CA VAL A 128 -27.45 6.90 -3.69
C VAL A 128 -27.41 8.22 -4.45
N VAL A 129 -28.40 8.41 -5.33
CA VAL A 129 -28.72 9.71 -5.93
C VAL A 129 -29.16 10.65 -4.80
N ALA A 130 -28.22 11.38 -4.22
CA ALA A 130 -28.52 12.54 -3.39
C ALA A 130 -28.58 13.77 -4.30
N THR A 131 -29.75 14.06 -4.85
CA THR A 131 -30.07 15.39 -5.40
C THR A 131 -29.85 16.44 -4.32
N ARG A 132 -28.76 17.21 -4.40
CA ARG A 132 -28.59 18.45 -3.64
C ARG A 132 -27.96 19.53 -4.52
N SER A 133 -28.81 20.14 -5.34
CA SER A 133 -28.57 21.46 -5.94
C SER A 133 -28.55 22.51 -4.83
N GLY A 134 -27.42 23.19 -4.62
CA GLY A 134 -27.41 24.47 -3.90
C GLY A 134 -26.32 24.74 -2.86
N LEU A 135 -25.31 23.90 -2.67
CA LEU A 135 -24.21 24.22 -1.75
C LEU A 135 -23.07 24.94 -2.48
N ARG A 136 -22.69 26.12 -1.96
CA ARG A 136 -21.52 26.89 -2.44
C ARG A 136 -20.24 26.13 -2.07
N ASP A 137 -19.15 26.39 -2.79
CA ASP A 137 -17.88 25.65 -2.61
C ASP A 137 -17.29 25.75 -1.20
N GLU A 138 -17.62 26.79 -0.44
CA GLU A 138 -17.19 26.99 0.94
C GLU A 138 -17.91 26.04 1.94
N ASP A 139 -19.14 25.61 1.63
CA ASP A 139 -19.90 24.64 2.46
C ASP A 139 -19.40 23.18 2.28
N ARG A 140 -18.42 22.96 1.39
CA ARG A 140 -17.81 21.63 1.15
C ARG A 140 -16.71 21.29 2.16
N GLU A 141 -16.20 22.26 2.92
CA GLU A 141 -15.14 22.04 3.92
C GLU A 141 -15.59 21.19 5.12
N SER A 142 -16.89 21.18 5.42
CA SER A 142 -17.51 20.46 6.54
C SER A 142 -18.64 19.55 6.08
N GLY A 143 -18.59 19.10 4.82
CA GLY A 143 -19.49 18.09 4.31
C GLY A 143 -19.35 16.77 5.09
N PRO A 144 -20.42 15.96 5.16
CA PRO A 144 -20.44 14.74 5.95
C PRO A 144 -19.41 13.70 5.50
N ASN A 145 -18.85 13.84 4.30
CA ASN A 145 -17.83 12.94 3.77
C ASN A 145 -16.57 13.75 3.51
N HIS A 146 -15.48 13.46 4.21
CA HIS A 146 -14.18 14.10 3.95
C HIS A 146 -13.06 13.13 4.30
N ALA A 147 -11.84 13.47 3.88
CA ALA A 147 -10.68 12.66 4.19
C ALA A 147 -9.52 13.50 4.71
N GLU A 148 -8.74 12.90 5.59
CA GLU A 148 -7.54 13.49 6.16
C GLU A 148 -6.35 12.57 5.88
N VAL A 149 -5.25 13.16 5.43
CA VAL A 149 -3.97 12.47 5.32
C VAL A 149 -2.97 13.21 6.17
N VAL A 150 -2.37 12.52 7.12
CA VAL A 150 -1.31 13.03 7.98
C VAL A 150 0.01 12.48 7.50
N ALA A 151 0.96 13.35 7.23
CA ALA A 151 2.31 13.00 6.83
C ALA A 151 3.36 13.60 7.77
N LEU A 152 4.49 12.91 7.93
CA LEU A 152 5.65 13.41 8.67
C LEU A 152 6.73 13.88 7.68
N ASP A 153 7.11 15.14 7.81
CA ASP A 153 8.23 15.75 7.09
C ASP A 153 9.50 15.65 7.95
N TYR A 154 10.29 14.61 7.65
CA TYR A 154 11.61 14.36 8.23
C TYR A 154 12.65 14.32 7.11
N PRO A 155 13.96 14.48 7.39
CA PRO A 155 14.99 14.63 6.35
C PRO A 155 15.03 13.54 5.26
N GLY A 156 14.61 12.31 5.56
CA GLY A 156 14.55 11.23 4.56
C GLY A 156 13.23 11.14 3.77
N ALA A 157 12.21 11.92 4.12
CA ALA A 157 10.88 11.84 3.52
C ALA A 157 10.86 12.22 2.04
N GLN A 158 11.79 13.07 1.61
CA GLN A 158 11.82 13.60 0.26
C GLN A 158 12.01 12.50 -0.81
N MET A 159 12.78 11.46 -0.49
CA MET A 159 13.05 10.38 -1.45
C MET A 159 12.03 9.25 -1.36
N THR A 160 11.55 8.93 -0.17
CA THR A 160 10.78 7.71 0.07
C THR A 160 9.29 7.96 0.29
N GLY A 161 8.92 9.15 0.76
CA GLY A 161 7.53 9.60 0.88
C GLY A 161 6.78 9.50 -0.45
N PRO A 162 7.30 10.04 -1.56
CA PRO A 162 6.65 9.93 -2.87
C PRO A 162 6.42 8.47 -3.32
N ILE A 163 7.36 7.57 -3.03
CA ILE A 163 7.25 6.15 -3.37
C ILE A 163 6.12 5.49 -2.55
N MET A 164 6.04 5.82 -1.27
CA MET A 164 4.98 5.34 -0.38
C MET A 164 3.60 5.86 -0.81
N MET A 165 3.49 7.15 -1.08
CA MET A 165 2.24 7.80 -1.53
C MET A 165 1.76 7.16 -2.84
N ARG A 166 2.68 7.00 -3.80
CA ARG A 166 2.41 6.35 -5.08
C ARG A 166 1.77 4.98 -4.87
N LEU A 167 2.43 4.07 -4.16
CA LEU A 167 1.92 2.70 -3.98
C LEU A 167 0.54 2.63 -3.32
N ARG A 168 0.21 3.63 -2.50
CA ARG A 168 -1.10 3.74 -1.84
C ARG A 168 -2.17 4.42 -2.69
N GLY A 169 -1.83 4.86 -3.91
CA GLY A 169 -2.71 5.61 -4.80
C GLY A 169 -2.91 7.06 -4.36
N LEU A 170 -2.16 7.54 -3.36
CA LEU A 170 -2.25 8.92 -2.88
C LEU A 170 -1.70 9.89 -3.92
N PRO A 171 -2.20 11.14 -3.95
CA PRO A 171 -1.52 12.20 -4.68
C PRO A 171 -0.09 12.40 -4.14
N PRO A 172 0.81 13.01 -4.93
CA PRO A 172 2.19 13.25 -4.51
C PRO A 172 2.25 14.31 -3.40
N LEU A 173 2.06 13.88 -2.16
CA LEU A 173 2.09 14.71 -0.96
C LEU A 173 3.49 14.69 -0.34
N PRO A 174 4.03 15.85 0.08
CA PRO A 174 5.24 15.90 0.88
C PRO A 174 5.10 15.13 2.20
N GLY A 175 6.17 14.42 2.58
CA GLY A 175 6.25 13.67 3.83
C GLY A 175 6.00 12.16 3.68
N ILE A 176 6.21 11.42 4.77
CA ILE A 176 5.82 10.01 4.90
C ILE A 176 4.42 9.89 5.43
N LEU A 177 3.62 9.01 4.83
CA LEU A 177 2.27 8.70 5.30
C LEU A 177 2.31 8.14 6.73
N LEU A 178 1.79 8.91 7.68
CA LEU A 178 1.48 8.43 9.02
C LEU A 178 0.09 7.84 9.06
N THR A 179 -0.88 8.60 8.55
CA THR A 179 -2.27 8.19 8.63
C THR A 179 -3.05 8.67 7.43
N ALA A 180 -3.97 7.84 6.92
CA ALA A 180 -5.04 8.26 6.02
C ALA A 180 -6.38 7.83 6.60
N ARG A 181 -7.32 8.76 6.72
CA ARG A 181 -8.63 8.56 7.34
C ARG A 181 -9.74 9.08 6.44
N ARG A 182 -10.84 8.35 6.37
CA ARG A 182 -12.08 8.81 5.75
C ARG A 182 -13.20 8.85 6.77
N TYR A 183 -13.88 9.97 6.79
CA TYR A 183 -15.02 10.25 7.68
C TYR A 183 -16.30 10.26 6.85
N TYR A 184 -17.38 9.77 7.45
CA TYR A 184 -18.72 9.77 6.87
C TYR A 184 -19.75 10.26 7.89
N GLY A 185 -20.82 10.90 7.42
CA GLY A 185 -21.90 11.40 8.26
C GLY A 185 -21.58 12.72 8.98
N ASP A 186 -22.41 13.09 9.96
CA ASP A 186 -22.31 14.37 10.67
C ASP A 186 -20.87 14.63 11.20
N PRO A 187 -20.21 15.74 10.83
CA PRO A 187 -18.86 16.09 11.30
C PRO A 187 -18.69 16.07 12.83
N ARG A 188 -19.78 16.22 13.59
CA ARG A 188 -19.81 16.19 15.05
C ARG A 188 -19.85 14.76 15.61
N LYS A 189 -20.33 13.79 14.83
CA LYS A 189 -20.32 12.36 15.16
C LYS A 189 -19.24 11.71 14.32
N ARG A 190 -18.06 11.49 14.90
CA ARG A 190 -16.91 10.88 14.22
C ARG A 190 -17.20 9.40 13.87
N ASN A 191 -18.05 9.17 12.87
CA ASN A 191 -18.25 7.87 12.29
C ASN A 191 -17.15 7.65 11.24
N PHE A 192 -16.39 6.59 11.47
CA PHE A 192 -15.13 6.35 10.80
C PHE A 192 -15.26 5.17 9.84
N ASN A 193 -14.77 5.33 8.59
CA ASN A 193 -14.85 4.26 7.59
C ASN A 193 -13.50 4.10 6.88
N GLY A 194 -12.62 3.32 7.51
CA GLY A 194 -11.35 2.90 6.95
C GLY A 194 -10.18 3.82 7.30
N ALA A 195 -9.16 3.23 7.92
CA ALA A 195 -7.89 3.87 8.23
C ALA A 195 -6.75 3.15 7.55
N ILE A 196 -5.73 3.91 7.19
CA ILE A 196 -4.35 3.44 7.20
C ILE A 196 -3.71 4.17 8.37
N ASP A 197 -3.23 3.48 9.39
CA ASP A 197 -2.50 4.08 10.50
C ASP A 197 -1.12 3.43 10.62
N THR A 198 -0.10 4.27 10.72
CA THR A 198 1.27 3.87 10.97
C THR A 198 1.49 3.79 12.48
N SER A 199 1.88 2.62 12.99
CA SER A 199 2.17 2.44 14.41
C SER A 199 3.63 2.63 14.77
N GLU A 200 4.54 2.44 13.81
CA GLU A 200 5.98 2.50 14.03
C GLU A 200 6.69 2.84 12.72
N THR A 201 7.68 3.74 12.80
CA THR A 201 8.53 4.11 11.67
C THR A 201 9.99 4.07 12.09
N LEU A 202 10.80 3.31 11.36
CA LEU A 202 12.25 3.23 11.52
C LEU A 202 12.92 3.91 10.33
N PHE A 203 13.71 4.95 10.61
CA PHE A 203 14.37 5.76 9.60
C PHE A 203 15.80 5.29 9.32
N ASN A 204 16.33 5.64 8.15
CA ASN A 204 17.72 5.40 7.73
C ASN A 204 18.15 3.93 7.89
N GLN A 205 17.25 3.02 7.54
CA GLN A 205 17.49 1.59 7.62
C GLN A 205 18.25 1.13 6.37
N LYS A 206 19.22 0.22 6.57
CA LYS A 206 19.92 -0.43 5.45
C LYS A 206 19.04 -1.55 4.89
N ILE A 207 18.47 -1.31 3.71
CA ILE A 207 17.56 -2.25 3.05
C ILE A 207 18.29 -2.90 1.86
N PRO A 208 18.45 -4.24 1.85
CA PRO A 208 19.17 -4.91 0.78
C PRO A 208 18.33 -4.99 -0.50
N ASN A 209 18.97 -4.79 -1.66
CA ASN A 209 18.28 -4.84 -2.96
C ASN A 209 17.66 -6.18 -3.32
N SER A 210 18.15 -7.27 -2.73
CA SER A 210 17.64 -8.61 -2.94
C SER A 210 16.15 -8.75 -2.58
N ILE A 211 15.61 -7.89 -1.69
CA ILE A 211 14.19 -7.97 -1.31
C ILE A 211 13.23 -7.61 -2.44
N PHE A 212 13.72 -6.92 -3.48
CA PHE A 212 12.94 -6.51 -4.65
C PHE A 212 13.11 -7.46 -5.84
N VAL A 213 13.97 -8.46 -5.73
CA VAL A 213 14.21 -9.44 -6.80
C VAL A 213 13.09 -10.48 -6.76
N LEU A 214 12.38 -10.63 -7.88
CA LEU A 214 11.36 -11.65 -8.02
C LEU A 214 11.97 -13.06 -8.03
N PRO A 215 11.34 -14.04 -7.37
CA PRO A 215 11.71 -15.44 -7.52
C PRO A 215 11.58 -15.89 -8.97
N ARG A 216 12.59 -16.58 -9.49
CA ARG A 216 12.64 -16.99 -10.92
C ARG A 216 11.85 -18.26 -11.23
N ASP A 217 11.60 -19.08 -10.22
CA ASP A 217 10.97 -20.40 -10.32
C ASP A 217 9.45 -20.36 -10.05
N TYR A 218 8.88 -19.17 -9.85
CA TYR A 218 7.47 -19.03 -9.48
C TYR A 218 6.57 -18.97 -10.71
N LYS A 219 5.40 -19.59 -10.60
CA LYS A 219 4.38 -19.58 -11.66
C LYS A 219 3.66 -18.25 -11.70
N ILE A 220 3.60 -17.63 -12.87
CA ILE A 220 2.77 -16.43 -13.08
C ILE A 220 1.30 -16.85 -13.18
N VAL A 221 0.44 -16.24 -12.38
CA VAL A 221 -1.02 -16.51 -12.33
C VAL A 221 -1.82 -15.20 -12.29
N PRO A 222 -3.09 -15.20 -12.70
CA PRO A 222 -3.98 -14.06 -12.48
C PRO A 222 -4.15 -13.76 -10.98
N PHE A 223 -4.35 -12.49 -10.62
CA PHE A 223 -4.51 -12.07 -9.22
C PHE A 223 -5.63 -12.82 -8.49
N SER A 224 -6.75 -13.07 -9.18
CA SER A 224 -7.86 -13.85 -8.62
C SER A 224 -7.45 -15.25 -8.16
N ALA A 225 -6.61 -15.95 -8.92
CA ALA A 225 -6.13 -17.28 -8.55
C ALA A 225 -5.26 -17.27 -7.29
N LEU A 226 -4.52 -16.17 -7.05
CA LEU A 226 -3.69 -15.99 -5.86
C LEU A 226 -4.55 -15.82 -4.58
N MET A 227 -5.73 -15.20 -4.73
CA MET A 227 -6.67 -14.91 -3.63
C MET A 227 -7.68 -16.04 -3.35
N VAL A 228 -8.14 -16.76 -4.38
CA VAL A 228 -9.20 -17.78 -4.27
C VAL A 228 -8.82 -18.97 -3.40
N GLU A 229 -7.52 -19.29 -3.30
CA GLU A 229 -7.08 -20.41 -2.47
C GLU A 229 -6.61 -19.95 -1.07
N THR A 230 -6.37 -18.66 -0.81
CA THR A 230 -6.15 -18.18 0.58
C THR A 230 -7.44 -18.32 1.40
N GLU A 231 -8.59 -18.44 0.73
CA GLU A 231 -9.86 -18.96 1.24
C GLU A 231 -9.93 -20.50 1.24
N ASN A 232 -8.87 -21.20 1.64
CA ASN A 232 -8.99 -22.59 2.11
C ASN A 232 -9.72 -22.70 3.48
N LEU A 233 -10.61 -21.74 3.75
CA LEU A 233 -11.83 -21.88 4.54
C LEU A 233 -13.02 -22.36 3.67
N LYS A 234 -12.75 -23.11 2.60
CA LYS A 234 -13.69 -24.09 2.02
C LYS A 234 -14.08 -25.23 2.96
N ASN A 235 -13.71 -25.16 4.25
CA ASN A 235 -14.31 -26.00 5.28
C ASN A 235 -15.67 -25.47 5.77
N ASN A 236 -16.11 -24.26 5.41
CA ASN A 236 -17.43 -23.74 5.84
C ASN A 236 -18.46 -23.59 4.72
N THR A 237 -18.16 -23.95 3.47
CA THR A 237 -19.19 -23.90 2.42
C THR A 237 -20.16 -25.09 2.50
N THR A 238 -19.73 -26.23 3.05
CA THR A 238 -20.60 -27.37 3.31
C THR A 238 -21.52 -27.12 4.51
N ASP A 239 -21.01 -26.46 5.56
CA ASP A 239 -21.80 -26.16 6.78
C ASP A 239 -22.81 -25.05 6.55
N LEU A 240 -22.47 -24.00 5.79
CA LEU A 240 -23.45 -22.94 5.44
C LEU A 240 -24.57 -23.46 4.53
N ILE A 241 -24.27 -24.42 3.65
CA ILE A 241 -25.28 -25.05 2.79
C ILE A 241 -26.13 -26.05 3.58
N ASN A 242 -25.55 -26.80 4.52
CA ASN A 242 -26.31 -27.70 5.38
C ASN A 242 -27.25 -26.94 6.34
N ASP A 243 -26.80 -25.83 6.92
CA ASP A 243 -27.67 -24.96 7.75
C ASP A 243 -28.80 -24.33 6.94
N LEU A 244 -28.54 -23.88 5.70
CA LEU A 244 -29.57 -23.36 4.80
C LEU A 244 -30.53 -24.44 4.26
N MET A 245 -30.15 -25.72 4.31
CA MET A 245 -30.99 -26.85 3.88
C MET A 245 -31.74 -27.51 5.04
N LEU A 246 -31.35 -27.27 6.29
CA LEU A 246 -32.03 -27.77 7.49
C LEU A 246 -33.19 -26.87 7.94
N ASP A 247 -33.17 -25.58 7.61
CA ASP A 247 -34.27 -24.62 7.89
C ASP A 247 -35.45 -24.69 6.89
N ARG A 248 -35.53 -25.75 6.08
CA ARG A 248 -36.62 -25.98 5.11
C ARG A 248 -37.40 -27.29 5.33
N LYS A 249 -37.53 -27.74 6.57
CA LYS A 249 -38.50 -28.78 6.95
C LYS A 249 -39.43 -28.32 8.07
#